data_AF-A0A6I4Q6E6-F1
#
_entry.id   AF-A0A6I4Q6E6-F1
#
_cell.length_a   1.000
_cell.length_b   1.000
_cell.length_c   1.000
_cell.angle_alpha   90.00
_cell.angle_beta   90.00
_cell.angle_gamma   90.00
#
_symmetry.space_group_name_H-M   'P 1'
#
loop_
_entity.id
_entity.type
_entity.pdbx_description
1 polymer ?
#
loop_
_entity_poly.entity_id
_entity_poly.type
_entity_poly.pdbx_seq_one_letter_code
_entity_poly.pdbx_strand_id
1 'polypeptide(L)'
;MGKKEKYQIVDELRKKYPLNKLLSASGLSRSTFYYHDSAKSKIDKNSELKALIIKIYEDNFSRYGYRRITAELQNKNVIVNHKKVLRLMKEMGLKSLIRGKKYRSYKGRLGAVPNLLNRDFKATKPGQKWVTDATEFKV
;
A
#
# COMPACT_ATOMS: atom_id res chain seq x y z
N MET A 1 -34.59 -7.35 1.45
CA MET A 1 -33.90 -6.07 1.15
C MET A 1 -33.70 -5.26 2.42
N GLY A 2 -32.48 -4.81 2.66
CA GLY A 2 -32.14 -3.90 3.76
C GLY A 2 -32.66 -2.48 3.53
N LYS A 3 -32.76 -1.67 4.60
CA LYS A 3 -33.22 -0.26 4.53
C LYS A 3 -32.39 0.59 3.57
N LYS A 4 -31.08 0.32 3.48
CA LYS A 4 -30.14 1.04 2.60
C LYS A 4 -30.36 0.73 1.12
N GLU A 5 -30.63 -0.53 0.78
CA GLU A 5 -30.95 -0.95 -0.60
C GLU A 5 -32.27 -0.34 -1.06
N LYS A 6 -33.29 -0.35 -0.20
CA LYS A 6 -34.57 0.32 -0.47
C LYS A 6 -34.39 1.82 -0.72
N TYR A 7 -33.57 2.50 0.10
CA TYR A 7 -33.23 3.89 -0.12
C TYR A 7 -32.60 4.13 -1.50
N GLN A 8 -31.61 3.32 -1.90
CA GLN A 8 -30.94 3.45 -3.19
C GLN A 8 -31.90 3.35 -4.38
N ILE A 9 -32.79 2.35 -4.35
CA ILE A 9 -33.80 2.15 -5.40
C ILE A 9 -34.79 3.33 -5.44
N VAL A 10 -35.26 3.78 -4.27
CA VAL A 10 -36.20 4.92 -4.20
C VAL A 10 -35.54 6.22 -4.66
N ASP A 11 -34.27 6.45 -4.31
CA ASP A 11 -33.51 7.63 -4.71
C ASP A 11 -33.29 7.68 -6.24
N GLU A 12 -33.00 6.55 -6.88
CA GLU A 12 -32.90 6.46 -8.34
C GLU A 12 -34.24 6.69 -9.04
N LEU A 13 -35.32 6.07 -8.54
CA LEU A 13 -36.66 6.16 -9.13
C LEU A 13 -37.36 7.50 -8.88
N ARG A 14 -36.95 8.27 -7.85
CA ARG A 14 -37.50 9.60 -7.55
C ARG A 14 -37.38 10.58 -8.72
N LYS A 15 -36.42 10.38 -9.62
CA LYS A 15 -36.25 11.19 -10.84
C LYS A 15 -37.40 11.02 -11.85
N LYS A 16 -38.11 9.88 -11.81
CA LYS A 16 -39.18 9.53 -12.75
C LYS A 16 -40.56 9.47 -12.11
N TYR A 17 -40.64 9.21 -10.80
CA TYR A 17 -41.90 8.98 -10.09
C TYR A 17 -41.98 9.78 -8.79
N PRO A 18 -43.19 10.15 -8.34
CA PRO A 18 -43.38 10.90 -7.11
C PRO A 18 -42.96 10.09 -5.88
N LEU A 19 -42.18 10.70 -4.99
CA LEU A 19 -41.57 10.08 -3.81
C LEU A 19 -42.60 9.38 -2.89
N ASN A 20 -43.78 9.96 -2.69
CA ASN A 20 -44.82 9.38 -1.84
C ASN A 20 -45.25 7.98 -2.31
N LYS A 21 -45.39 7.78 -3.63
CA LYS A 21 -45.75 6.47 -4.21
C LYS A 21 -44.61 5.46 -4.08
N LEU A 22 -43.37 5.92 -4.18
CA LEU A 22 -42.19 5.07 -4.01
C LEU A 22 -41.99 4.64 -2.55
N LEU A 23 -42.24 5.53 -1.59
CA LEU A 23 -42.17 5.21 -0.16
C LEU A 23 -43.25 4.22 0.26
N SER A 24 -44.49 4.39 -0.24
CA SER A 24 -45.57 3.42 0.03
C SER A 24 -45.28 2.06 -0.60
N ALA A 25 -44.82 2.00 -1.86
CA ALA A 25 -44.50 0.75 -2.54
C ALA A 25 -43.31 0.02 -1.93
N SER A 26 -42.29 0.74 -1.45
CA SER A 26 -41.09 0.13 -0.83
C SER A 26 -41.26 -0.20 0.65
N GLY A 27 -42.31 0.32 1.31
CA GLY A 27 -42.50 0.24 2.76
C GLY A 27 -41.39 0.94 3.56
N LEU A 28 -40.75 1.96 2.98
CA LEU A 28 -39.70 2.74 3.63
C LEU A 28 -40.32 3.97 4.31
N SER A 29 -40.02 4.20 5.59
CA SER A 29 -40.51 5.43 6.25
C SER A 29 -39.84 6.67 5.66
N ARG A 30 -40.59 7.77 5.60
CA ARG A 30 -40.09 9.06 5.11
C ARG A 30 -38.89 9.56 5.93
N SER A 31 -38.90 9.36 7.25
CA SER A 31 -37.77 9.68 8.13
C SER A 31 -36.51 8.87 7.78
N THR A 32 -36.65 7.59 7.48
CA THR A 32 -35.53 6.73 7.08
C THR A 32 -34.94 7.18 5.74
N PHE A 33 -35.78 7.59 4.79
CA PHE A 33 -35.32 8.14 3.51
C PHE A 33 -34.44 9.38 3.70
N TYR A 34 -34.94 10.41 4.41
CA TYR A 34 -34.17 11.64 4.63
C TYR A 34 -32.96 11.45 5.55
N TYR A 35 -32.98 10.46 6.44
CA TYR A 35 -31.79 10.08 7.20
C TYR A 35 -30.67 9.59 6.28
N HIS A 36 -30.98 8.72 5.32
CA HIS A 36 -30.00 8.26 4.35
C HIS A 36 -29.60 9.34 3.34
N ASP A 37 -30.55 10.21 2.96
CA ASP A 37 -30.30 11.34 2.07
C ASP A 37 -29.35 12.37 2.69
N SER A 38 -29.55 12.72 3.96
CA SER A 38 -28.64 13.60 4.70
C SER A 38 -27.28 12.97 4.99
N ALA A 39 -27.21 11.64 5.10
CA ALA A 39 -25.95 10.92 5.19
C ALA A 39 -25.18 10.90 3.86
N LYS A 40 -25.90 10.87 2.72
CA LYS A 40 -25.31 10.92 1.37
C LYS A 40 -24.71 12.30 1.05
N SER A 41 -25.31 13.37 1.56
CA SER A 41 -24.82 14.74 1.37
C SER A 41 -23.68 15.15 2.29
N LYS A 42 -23.25 14.27 3.22
CA LYS A 42 -22.03 14.53 4.00
C LYS A 42 -20.81 14.55 3.07
N ILE A 43 -20.33 15.76 2.80
CA ILE A 43 -19.05 16.02 2.14
C ILE A 43 -17.96 15.22 2.89
N ASP A 44 -17.24 14.36 2.17
CA ASP A 44 -16.11 13.65 2.74
C ASP A 44 -15.04 14.68 3.13
N LYS A 45 -14.92 14.97 4.43
CA LYS A 45 -13.93 15.90 4.98
C LYS A 45 -12.49 15.50 4.62
N ASN A 46 -12.26 14.27 4.17
CA ASN A 46 -10.96 13.78 3.77
C ASN A 46 -10.80 13.70 2.24
N SER A 47 -11.73 14.22 1.44
CA SER A 47 -11.68 14.16 -0.03
C SER A 47 -10.38 14.74 -0.59
N GLU A 48 -9.98 15.93 -0.12
CA GLU A 48 -8.74 16.60 -0.52
C GLU A 48 -7.51 15.77 -0.15
N LEU A 49 -7.48 15.23 1.07
CA LEU A 49 -6.39 14.38 1.54
C LEU A 49 -6.31 13.06 0.77
N LYS A 50 -7.46 12.47 0.41
CA LYS A 50 -7.54 11.27 -0.44
C LYS A 50 -6.98 11.55 -1.83
N ALA A 51 -7.37 12.66 -2.46
CA ALA A 51 -6.85 13.08 -3.75
C ALA A 51 -5.33 13.27 -3.71
N LEU A 52 -4.80 13.88 -2.65
CA LEU A 52 -3.37 14.11 -2.50
C LEU A 52 -2.59 12.81 -2.25
N ILE A 53 -3.16 11.87 -1.49
CA ILE A 53 -2.61 10.51 -1.31
C ILE A 53 -2.56 9.77 -2.65
N ILE A 54 -3.63 9.82 -3.45
CA ILE A 54 -3.68 9.19 -4.79
C ILE A 54 -2.61 9.77 -5.69
N LYS A 55 -2.49 11.11 -5.74
CA LYS A 55 -1.46 11.78 -6.53
C LYS A 55 -0.05 11.31 -6.17
N ILE A 56 0.31 11.33 -4.89
CA ILE A 56 1.62 10.82 -4.42
C ILE A 56 1.81 9.35 -4.77
N TYR A 57 0.76 8.54 -4.65
CA TYR A 57 0.83 7.11 -4.93
C TYR A 57 1.07 6.82 -6.42
N GLU A 58 0.40 7.56 -7.31
CA GLU A 58 0.56 7.47 -8.78
C GLU A 58 1.91 8.00 -9.23
N ASP A 59 2.34 9.17 -8.73
CA ASP A 59 3.65 9.77 -8.99
C ASP A 59 4.80 8.79 -8.65
N ASN A 60 4.59 7.91 -7.68
CA ASN A 60 5.56 6.91 -7.22
C ASN A 60 5.30 5.50 -7.76
N PHE A 61 4.58 5.38 -8.89
CA PHE A 61 4.30 4.13 -9.58
C PHE A 61 3.72 3.04 -8.67
N SER A 62 2.82 3.42 -7.76
CA SER A 62 2.16 2.51 -6.81
C SER A 62 3.10 1.78 -5.83
N ARG A 63 4.38 2.16 -5.76
CA ARG A 63 5.37 1.49 -4.89
C ARG A 63 5.25 1.95 -3.44
N TYR A 64 4.78 3.17 -3.21
CA TYR A 64 4.77 3.75 -1.88
C TYR A 64 3.62 3.20 -1.04
N GLY A 65 3.97 2.65 0.13
CA GLY A 65 3.01 2.33 1.17
C GLY A 65 2.74 3.53 2.09
N TYR A 66 1.78 3.36 3.01
CA TYR A 66 1.31 4.45 3.88
C TYR A 66 2.43 5.18 4.64
N ARG A 67 3.50 4.49 5.05
CA ARG A 67 4.67 5.11 5.72
C ARG A 67 5.39 6.12 4.81
N ARG A 68 5.69 5.72 3.57
CA ARG A 68 6.37 6.58 2.60
C ARG A 68 5.45 7.72 2.14
N ILE A 69 4.18 7.44 1.94
CA ILE A 69 3.19 8.49 1.64
C ILE A 69 3.09 9.49 2.80
N THR A 70 3.13 9.02 4.06
CA THR A 70 3.12 9.94 5.22
C THR A 70 4.35 10.84 5.23
N ALA A 71 5.52 10.32 4.89
CA ALA A 71 6.74 11.13 4.77
C ALA A 71 6.64 12.16 3.63
N GLU A 72 6.12 11.76 2.46
CA GLU A 72 5.87 12.68 1.35
C GLU A 72 4.83 13.76 1.69
N LEU A 73 3.80 13.41 2.46
CA LEU A 73 2.82 14.38 2.97
C LEU A 73 3.50 15.39 3.90
N GLN A 74 4.36 14.93 4.81
CA GLN A 74 5.13 15.82 5.69
C GLN A 74 6.08 16.73 4.90
N ASN A 75 6.74 16.22 3.86
CA ASN A 75 7.58 17.02 2.96
C ASN A 75 6.79 18.13 2.25
N LYS A 76 5.49 17.91 2.01
CA LYS A 76 4.57 18.91 1.44
C LYS A 76 3.88 19.77 2.51
N ASN A 77 4.41 19.80 3.75
CA ASN A 77 3.85 20.52 4.90
C ASN A 77 2.44 20.08 5.34
N VAL A 78 2.00 18.88 4.93
CA VAL A 78 0.72 18.30 5.34
C VAL A 78 0.95 17.33 6.50
N ILE A 79 0.80 17.83 7.73
CA ILE A 79 1.02 17.05 8.95
C ILE A 79 -0.19 16.17 9.22
N VAL A 80 -0.08 14.88 8.90
CA VAL A 80 -1.13 13.89 9.12
C VAL A 80 -0.56 12.67 9.82
N ASN A 81 -1.29 12.16 10.81
CA ASN A 81 -0.92 10.93 11.50
C ASN A 81 -0.93 9.73 10.51
N HIS A 82 0.14 8.95 10.49
CA HIS A 82 0.29 7.75 9.67
C HIS A 82 -0.88 6.76 9.80
N LYS A 83 -1.54 6.67 10.97
CA LYS A 83 -2.74 5.82 11.17
C LYS A 83 -3.91 6.30 10.31
N LYS A 84 -4.09 7.62 10.17
CA LYS A 84 -5.13 8.22 9.32
C LYS A 84 -4.83 7.93 7.85
N VAL A 85 -3.58 8.09 7.41
CA VAL A 85 -3.15 7.75 6.04
C VAL A 85 -3.41 6.26 5.75
N LEU A 86 -3.04 5.37 6.68
CA LEU A 86 -3.30 3.93 6.54
C LEU A 86 -4.79 3.62 6.39
N ARG A 87 -5.65 4.23 7.22
CA ARG A 87 -7.10 4.05 7.15
C ARG A 87 -7.65 4.50 5.79
N LEU A 88 -7.27 5.68 5.33
CA LEU A 88 -7.73 6.23 4.05
C LEU A 88 -7.24 5.39 2.87
N MET A 89 -5.99 4.94 2.87
CA MET A 89 -5.48 4.03 1.85
C MET A 89 -6.26 2.71 1.81
N LYS A 90 -6.62 2.14 2.96
CA LYS A 90 -7.47 0.93 3.04
C LYS A 90 -8.87 1.18 2.47
N GLU A 91 -9.50 2.30 2.81
CA GLU A 91 -10.81 2.69 2.26
C GLU A 91 -10.78 2.82 0.73
N MET A 92 -9.66 3.29 0.16
CA MET A 92 -9.45 3.42 -1.28
C MET A 92 -8.89 2.16 -1.96
N GLY A 93 -8.60 1.10 -1.20
CA GLY A 93 -8.00 -0.13 -1.74
C GLY A 93 -6.54 -0.01 -2.18
N LEU A 94 -5.84 1.07 -1.84
CA LEU A 94 -4.44 1.31 -2.24
C LEU A 94 -3.48 0.42 -1.43
N LYS A 95 -2.58 -0.30 -2.13
CA LYS A 95 -1.58 -1.17 -1.52
C LYS A 95 -0.23 -0.97 -2.20
N SER A 96 0.83 -0.92 -1.41
CA SER A 96 2.20 -0.85 -1.95
C SER A 96 2.48 -2.09 -2.82
N LEU A 97 2.79 -1.84 -4.09
CA LEU A 97 3.28 -2.86 -5.01
C LEU A 97 4.74 -3.15 -4.67
N ILE A 98 4.96 -4.18 -3.85
CA ILE A 98 6.30 -4.68 -3.57
C ILE A 98 6.61 -5.77 -4.59
N ARG A 99 7.73 -5.64 -5.30
CA ARG A 99 8.22 -6.73 -6.16
C ARG A 99 8.55 -7.92 -5.26
N GLY A 100 7.86 -9.04 -5.46
CA GLY A 100 8.15 -10.28 -4.74
C GLY A 100 9.64 -10.62 -4.86
N LYS A 101 10.29 -10.91 -3.73
CA LYS A 101 11.67 -11.41 -3.73
C LYS A 101 11.66 -12.76 -4.44
N LYS A 102 12.18 -12.81 -5.67
CA LYS A 102 12.44 -14.09 -6.34
C LYS A 102 13.57 -14.78 -5.60
N TYR A 103 13.34 -16.02 -5.17
CA TYR A 103 14.39 -16.88 -4.67
C TYR A 103 15.50 -16.98 -5.71
N ARG A 104 16.75 -16.73 -5.30
CA ARG A 104 17.94 -16.93 -6.14
C ARG A 104 18.68 -18.14 -5.59
N SER A 105 18.61 -19.27 -6.29
CA SER A 105 19.38 -20.48 -6.01
C SER A 105 20.86 -20.37 -6.41
N TYR A 106 21.26 -19.25 -7.03
CA TYR A 106 22.62 -19.02 -7.48
C TYR A 106 23.59 -18.93 -6.30
N LYS A 107 24.29 -20.03 -6.03
CA LYS A 107 25.38 -20.16 -5.05
C LYS A 107 26.77 -19.77 -5.62
N GLY A 108 26.81 -19.02 -6.71
CA GLY A 108 28.04 -18.80 -7.48
C GLY A 108 28.33 -19.97 -8.43
N ARG A 109 29.18 -19.73 -9.43
CA ARG A 109 29.79 -20.77 -10.27
C ARG A 109 30.43 -21.78 -9.32
N LEU A 110 30.06 -23.06 -9.42
CA LEU A 110 30.78 -24.19 -8.81
C LEU A 110 32.17 -24.28 -9.46
N GLY A 111 33.05 -23.35 -9.13
CA GLY A 111 34.48 -23.44 -9.34
C GLY A 111 35.07 -23.95 -8.05
N ALA A 112 34.92 -25.25 -7.76
CA ALA A 112 35.77 -25.90 -6.78
C ALA A 112 37.18 -25.93 -7.37
N VAL A 113 37.89 -24.79 -7.28
CA VAL A 113 39.31 -24.74 -7.58
C VAL A 113 39.97 -25.64 -6.54
N PRO A 114 40.80 -26.62 -6.93
CA PRO A 114 41.46 -27.48 -5.98
C PRO A 114 42.24 -26.62 -4.98
N ASN A 115 42.12 -26.91 -3.69
CA ASN A 115 42.91 -26.26 -2.66
C ASN A 115 44.37 -26.71 -2.81
N LEU A 116 45.13 -26.00 -3.65
CA LEU A 116 46.53 -26.31 -3.94
C LEU A 116 47.42 -26.17 -2.70
N LEU A 117 47.01 -25.33 -1.73
CA LEU A 117 47.79 -25.08 -0.53
C LEU A 117 47.60 -26.17 0.52
N ASN A 118 46.39 -26.72 0.68
CA ASN A 118 46.05 -27.78 1.64
C ASN A 118 46.64 -27.59 3.06
N ARG A 119 46.66 -26.33 3.54
CA ARG A 119 47.24 -25.93 4.85
C ARG A 119 48.74 -26.19 5.01
N ASP A 120 49.46 -26.42 3.92
CA ASP A 120 50.92 -26.46 3.93
C ASP A 120 51.49 -25.06 3.69
N PHE A 121 51.85 -24.38 4.78
CA PHE A 121 52.46 -23.05 4.75
C PHE A 121 54.00 -23.07 4.67
N LYS A 122 54.63 -24.26 4.68
CA LYS A 122 56.08 -24.35 4.59
C LYS A 122 56.54 -24.17 3.14
N ALA A 123 57.61 -23.41 2.92
CA ALA A 123 58.23 -23.21 1.62
C ALA A 123 59.75 -23.26 1.75
N THR A 124 60.42 -23.83 0.75
CA THR A 124 61.88 -23.99 0.75
C THR A 124 62.59 -22.74 0.27
N LYS A 125 61.92 -21.91 -0.54
CA LYS A 125 62.43 -20.63 -1.06
C LYS A 125 61.35 -19.54 -1.00
N PRO A 126 61.72 -18.25 -0.87
CA PRO A 126 60.77 -17.15 -0.99
C PRO A 126 60.02 -17.16 -2.33
N GLY A 127 58.77 -16.69 -2.33
CA GLY A 127 57.97 -16.53 -3.55
C GLY A 127 57.32 -17.80 -4.10
N GLN A 128 57.44 -18.95 -3.42
CA GLN A 128 56.84 -20.22 -3.87
C GLN A 128 55.35 -20.35 -3.52
N LYS A 129 54.90 -19.69 -2.43
CA LYS A 129 53.51 -19.72 -1.97
C LYS A 129 53.10 -18.30 -1.58
N TRP A 130 52.01 -17.81 -2.15
CA TRP A 130 51.44 -16.50 -1.87
C TRP A 130 50.01 -16.70 -1.37
N VAL A 131 49.71 -16.19 -0.19
CA VAL A 131 48.41 -16.33 0.47
C VAL A 131 47.94 -14.95 0.91
N THR A 132 46.67 -14.64 0.69
CA THR A 132 46.01 -13.44 1.19
C THR A 132 44.90 -13.86 2.15
N ASP A 133 44.87 -13.25 3.34
CA ASP A 133 43.76 -13.40 4.28
C ASP A 133 42.94 -12.10 4.30
N ALA A 134 41.63 -12.23 4.49
CA ALA A 134 40.72 -11.10 4.58
C ALA A 134 40.22 -10.98 6.01
N THR A 135 40.72 -9.99 6.75
CA THR A 135 40.26 -9.70 8.10
C THR A 135 39.12 -8.69 8.05
N GLU A 136 37.95 -9.08 8.56
CA GLU A 136 36.81 -8.17 8.68
C GLU A 136 36.99 -7.27 9.91
N PHE A 137 36.99 -5.96 9.70
CA PHE A 137 36.91 -4.97 10.77
C PHE A 137 35.46 -4.53 10.93
N LYS A 138 34.92 -4.62 12.15
CA LYS A 138 33.62 -4.03 12.48
C LYS A 138 33.81 -2.53 12.70
N VAL A 139 33.17 -1.74 11.85
CA VAL A 139 33.02 -0.28 12.00
C VAL A 139 31.61 0.02 12.48
#